data_AF-A0AA36LVE8-F1
#
_entry.id   AF-A0AA36LVE8-F1
#
_cell.length_a   1.000
_cell.length_b   1.000
_cell.length_c   1.000
_cell.angle_alpha   90.00
_cell.angle_beta   90.00
_cell.angle_gamma   90.00
#
_symmetry.space_group_name_H-M   'P 1'
#
loop_
_entity.id
_entity.type
_entity.pdbx_description
1 polymer ?
#
loop_
_entity_poly.entity_id
_entity_poly.type
_entity_poly.pdbx_seq_one_letter_code
_entity_poly.pdbx_strand_id
1 'polypeptide(L)' 'MLVQFSDAKKTRVIAYLAGPQDPDYFPHQGEIDTDDPMWAAFYDKVHMWMDGLPAPILAN' A
#
# COMPACT_ATOMS: atom_id res chain seq x y z
N MET A 1 2.26 -5.43 -5.90
CA MET A 1 1.59 -5.87 -4.64
C MET A 1 0.25 -5.14 -4.48
N LEU A 2 -0.73 -5.71 -3.77
CA LEU A 2 -2.08 -5.12 -3.69
C LEU A 2 -2.25 -4.23 -2.45
N VAL A 3 -2.80 -3.04 -2.65
CA VAL A 3 -3.06 -2.05 -1.60
C VAL A 3 -4.44 -1.42 -1.74
N GLN A 4 -4.90 -0.77 -0.68
CA GLN A 4 -6.02 0.18 -0.73
C GLN A 4 -5.49 1.61 -0.74
N PHE A 5 -6.01 2.43 -1.66
CA PHE A 5 -5.77 3.86 -1.69
C PHE A 5 -6.85 4.65 -0.94
N SER A 6 -6.52 5.87 -0.49
CA SER A 6 -7.46 6.73 0.24
C SER A 6 -8.65 7.23 -0.57
N ASP A 7 -8.50 7.31 -1.88
CA ASP A 7 -9.46 7.93 -2.79
C ASP A 7 -9.24 7.44 -4.22
N ALA A 8 -10.19 7.76 -5.10
CA ALA A 8 -10.15 7.38 -6.51
C ALA A 8 -8.96 7.97 -7.29
N LYS A 9 -8.31 9.02 -6.78
CA LYS A 9 -7.10 9.61 -7.38
C LYS A 9 -5.81 8.94 -6.90
N LYS A 10 -5.93 7.93 -6.03
CA LYS A 10 -4.81 7.16 -5.49
C LYS A 10 -3.79 8.02 -4.73
N THR A 11 -4.28 9.01 -3.96
CA THR A 11 -3.40 10.01 -3.32
C THR A 11 -2.45 9.43 -2.27
N ARG A 12 -2.86 8.40 -1.51
CA ARG A 12 -1.99 7.70 -0.54
C ARG A 12 -2.43 6.26 -0.35
N VAL A 13 -1.49 5.39 0.01
CA VAL A 13 -1.78 4.05 0.50
C VAL A 13 -2.28 4.12 1.95
N ILE A 14 -3.35 3.38 2.26
CA ILE A 14 -3.94 3.29 3.60
C ILE A 14 -3.99 1.86 4.14
N ALA A 15 -3.84 0.85 3.30
CA ALA A 15 -3.76 -0.55 3.72
C ALA A 15 -2.97 -1.40 2.71
N TYR A 16 -2.27 -2.41 3.21
CA TYR A 16 -1.74 -3.53 2.43
C TYR A 16 -2.73 -4.69 2.44
N LEU A 17 -2.99 -5.31 1.29
CA LEU A 17 -4.02 -6.33 1.12
C LEU A 17 -3.41 -7.65 0.65
N ALA A 18 -3.78 -8.75 1.32
CA ALA A 18 -3.36 -10.10 0.94
C ALA A 18 -4.05 -10.63 -0.34
N GLY A 19 -5.06 -9.91 -0.84
CA GLY A 19 -5.81 -10.23 -2.04
C GLY A 19 -7.00 -9.29 -2.25
N PRO A 20 -7.69 -9.36 -3.40
CA PRO A 20 -8.84 -8.50 -3.70
C PRO A 20 -9.92 -8.57 -2.62
N GLN A 21 -10.37 -7.42 -2.16
CA GLN A 21 -11.47 -7.26 -1.21
C GLN A 21 -12.73 -6.76 -1.92
N ASP A 22 -13.88 -6.84 -1.25
CA ASP A 22 -15.14 -6.28 -1.74
C ASP A 22 -14.99 -4.74 -1.95
N PRO A 23 -15.16 -4.23 -3.18
CA PRO A 23 -14.98 -2.81 -3.48
C PRO A 23 -16.02 -1.88 -2.81
N ASP A 24 -17.17 -2.40 -2.37
CA ASP A 24 -18.16 -1.60 -1.66
C ASP A 24 -17.70 -1.26 -0.23
N TYR A 25 -16.85 -2.12 0.36
CA TYR A 25 -16.27 -1.90 1.70
C TYR A 25 -14.82 -1.41 1.65
N PHE A 26 -14.06 -1.84 0.65
CA PHE A 26 -12.65 -1.48 0.43
C PHE A 26 -12.51 -0.86 -0.96
N PRO A 27 -13.00 0.37 -1.16
CA PRO A 27 -12.91 1.02 -2.46
C PRO A 27 -11.46 1.39 -2.77
N HIS A 28 -11.20 1.67 -4.04
CA HIS A 28 -9.91 2.19 -4.53
C HIS A 28 -8.75 1.24 -4.28
N GLN A 29 -8.96 -0.06 -4.48
CA GLN A 29 -7.87 -1.02 -4.49
C GLN A 29 -7.04 -0.88 -5.77
N GLY A 30 -5.77 -1.26 -5.68
CA GLY A 30 -4.92 -1.33 -6.86
C GLY A 30 -3.54 -1.88 -6.55
N GLU A 31 -2.80 -2.13 -7.62
CA GLU A 31 -1.42 -2.56 -7.52
C GLU A 31 -0.49 -1.36 -7.33
N ILE A 32 0.58 -1.60 -6.58
CA ILE A 32 1.71 -0.71 -6.38
C ILE A 32 2.99 -1.54 -6.34
N ASP A 33 4.11 -0.96 -6.75
CA ASP A 33 5.43 -1.60 -6.70
C ASP A 33 6.19 -1.19 -5.43
N THR A 34 7.18 -2.00 -5.03
CA THR A 34 7.94 -1.75 -3.80
C THR A 34 8.91 -0.57 -3.91
N ASP A 35 9.19 -0.10 -5.12
CA ASP A 35 9.98 1.10 -5.38
C ASP A 35 9.13 2.39 -5.48
N ASP A 36 7.80 2.28 -5.37
CA ASP A 36 6.91 3.43 -5.39
C ASP A 36 7.08 4.27 -4.09
N PRO A 37 7.29 5.60 -4.19
CA PRO A 37 7.46 6.45 -3.02
C PRO A 37 6.24 6.47 -2.08
N MET A 38 5.03 6.21 -2.59
CA MET A 38 3.83 6.07 -1.76
C MET A 38 3.87 4.80 -0.90
N TRP A 39 4.48 3.72 -1.40
CA TRP A 39 4.72 2.53 -0.59
C TRP A 39 5.71 2.83 0.53
N ALA A 40 6.83 3.50 0.22
CA ALA A 40 7.80 3.90 1.23
C ALA A 40 7.18 4.76 2.34
N ALA A 41 6.34 5.74 1.97
CA ALA A 41 5.64 6.60 2.91
C ALA A 41 4.59 5.88 3.78
N PHE A 42 3.99 4.81 3.27
CA PHE A 42 3.09 3.95 4.06
C PHE A 42 3.90 3.04 4.99
N TYR A 43 4.91 2.37 4.45
CA TYR A 43 5.78 1.46 5.19
C TYR A 43 6.41 2.12 6.41
N ASP A 44 6.94 3.35 6.28
CA ASP A 44 7.52 4.12 7.38
C ASP A 44 6.57 4.27 8.59
N LYS A 45 5.26 4.32 8.36
CA LYS A 45 4.25 4.48 9.43
C LYS A 45 3.88 3.17 10.12
N VAL A 46 3.97 2.03 9.44
CA VAL A 46 3.39 0.77 9.91
C VAL A 46 4.40 -0.33 10.17
N HIS A 47 5.60 -0.27 9.58
CA HIS A 47 6.60 -1.35 9.64
C HIS A 47 7.02 -1.73 11.06
N MET A 48 7.00 -0.77 11.99
CA MET A 48 7.29 -1.00 13.40
C MET A 48 6.25 -1.87 14.13
N TRP A 49 5.09 -2.11 13.52
CA TRP A 49 3.99 -2.91 14.08
C TRP A 49 3.65 -4.16 13.26
N MET A 50 4.25 -4.32 12.08
CA MET A 50 3.90 -5.36 11.12
C MET A 50 5.15 -6.08 10.61
N ASP A 51 5.45 -7.23 11.22
CA ASP A 51 6.48 -8.13 10.73
C ASP A 51 6.08 -8.69 9.35
N GLY A 52 7.00 -8.62 8.38
CA GLY A 52 6.86 -9.29 7.08
C GLY A 52 6.26 -8.47 5.93
N LEU A 53 6.07 -7.15 6.08
CA LEU A 53 5.73 -6.30 4.92
C LEU A 53 6.90 -6.22 3.93
N PRO A 54 6.64 -6.15 2.60
CA PRO A 54 7.69 -5.94 1.62
C PRO A 54 8.46 -4.65 1.89
N ALA A 55 9.77 -4.73 2.15
CA ALA A 55 10.57 -3.53 2.36
C ALA A 55 10.64 -2.68 1.07
N PRO A 56 10.55 -1.34 1.16
CA PRO A 56 10.70 -0.48 -0.01
C PRO A 56 12.08 -0.63 -0.65
N ILE A 57 12.14 -0.62 -1.98
CA ILE A 57 13.39 -0.57 -2.72
C ILE A 57 13.61 0.90 -3.12
N LEU A 58 14.53 1.59 -2.45
CA LEU A 58 14.90 2.94 -2.88
C LEU A 58 15.67 2.82 -4.20
N ALA A 59 15.07 3.26 -5.31
CA ALA A 59 15.80 3.44 -6.56
C ALA A 59 16.85 4.55 -6.35
N ASN A 60 18.12 4.18 -6.56
CA ASN A 60 19.27 5.10 -6.48
C ASN A 60 19.21 6.20 -7.56
#